data_AF-A0A354RAG0-F1
#
_entry.id   AF-A0A354RAG0-F1
#
_cell.length_a   1.000
_cell.length_b   1.000
_cell.length_c   1.000
_cell.angle_alpha   90.00
_cell.angle_beta   90.00
_cell.angle_gamma   90.00
#
_symmetry.space_group_name_H-M   'P 1'
#
loop_
_entity.id
_entity.type
_entity.pdbx_description
1 polymer ?
#
loop_
_entity_poly.entity_id
_entity_poly.type
_entity_poly.pdbx_seq_one_letter_code
_entity_poly.pdbx_strand_id
1 'polypeptide(L)'
;MRSFSADEVGLAVLGWPINHSISPYLHNEALSELRGRDSRFDGWSYERLEVRAEELPTLLPQLGQRGYRGLNLTIPHKVEVIPHLMDIDPEAEVMGAVNTLQWLDGGWKGFNTDGYGLQRALETVFELQLKSCAVLILGAGG
;
A
#
# COMPACT_ATOMS: atom_id res chain seq x y z
N MET A 1 1.52 3.60 -17.90
CA MET A 1 0.82 2.68 -16.99
C MET A 1 0.20 1.56 -17.80
N ARG A 2 0.33 0.33 -17.33
CA ARG A 2 -0.19 -0.87 -18.00
C ARG A 2 -1.72 -0.96 -17.86
N SER A 3 -2.35 -1.75 -18.71
CA SER A 3 -3.73 -2.21 -18.54
C SER A 3 -3.71 -3.72 -18.37
N PHE A 4 -4.54 -4.24 -17.48
CA PHE A 4 -4.64 -5.64 -17.13
C PHE A 4 -5.94 -6.22 -17.67
N SER A 5 -5.86 -7.42 -18.24
CA SER A 5 -7.02 -8.21 -18.64
C SER A 5 -7.78 -8.75 -17.42
N ALA A 6 -8.93 -9.39 -17.63
CA ALA A 6 -9.77 -9.90 -16.55
C ALA A 6 -9.08 -10.92 -15.62
N ASP A 7 -8.09 -11.65 -16.16
CA ASP A 7 -7.33 -12.69 -15.44
C ASP A 7 -5.99 -12.19 -14.89
N GLU A 8 -5.67 -10.90 -15.09
CA GLU A 8 -4.44 -10.29 -14.59
C GLU A 8 -4.74 -9.30 -13.46
N VAL A 9 -3.76 -9.14 -12.56
CA VAL A 9 -3.88 -8.24 -11.39
C VAL A 9 -2.71 -7.28 -11.34
N GLY A 10 -3.03 -6.00 -11.39
CA GLY A 10 -2.07 -4.91 -11.19
C GLY A 10 -1.90 -4.57 -9.72
N LEU A 11 -0.66 -4.58 -9.25
CA LEU A 11 -0.25 -3.99 -7.99
C LEU A 11 0.81 -2.92 -8.26
N ALA A 12 0.88 -1.89 -7.44
CA ALA A 12 1.94 -0.89 -7.58
C ALA A 12 2.27 -0.17 -6.28
N VAL A 13 3.44 0.46 -6.24
CA VAL A 13 3.76 1.52 -5.27
C VAL A 13 3.78 2.87 -5.98
N LEU A 14 3.12 3.87 -5.39
CA LEU A 14 3.06 5.25 -5.87
C LEU A 14 3.82 6.18 -4.92
N GLY A 15 4.55 7.15 -5.48
CA GLY A 15 5.29 8.15 -4.71
C GLY A 15 6.06 9.12 -5.62
N TRP A 16 6.67 10.13 -5.01
CA TRP A 16 7.48 11.12 -5.73
C TRP A 16 8.50 11.81 -4.80
N PRO A 17 9.81 11.70 -5.05
CA PRO A 17 10.48 10.75 -5.95
C PRO A 17 10.40 9.32 -5.39
N ILE A 18 10.34 8.30 -6.25
CA ILE A 18 10.12 6.91 -5.80
C ILE A 18 11.21 5.91 -6.23
N ASN A 19 12.22 6.35 -6.98
CA ASN A 19 13.23 5.46 -7.56
C ASN A 19 14.00 4.59 -6.53
N HIS A 20 14.07 5.04 -5.27
CA HIS A 20 14.73 4.33 -4.17
C HIS A 20 13.84 3.30 -3.45
N SER A 21 12.56 3.18 -3.82
CA SER A 21 11.67 2.22 -3.17
C SER A 21 12.11 0.78 -3.47
N ILE A 22 12.36 0.02 -2.41
CA ILE A 22 12.68 -1.42 -2.47
C ILE A 22 11.43 -2.31 -2.62
N SER A 23 10.24 -1.75 -2.43
CA SER A 23 8.95 -2.48 -2.48
C SER A 23 8.78 -3.30 -3.76
N PRO A 24 9.10 -2.79 -4.97
CA PRO A 24 8.98 -3.60 -6.18
C PRO A 24 9.85 -4.86 -6.17
N TYR A 25 11.07 -4.80 -5.62
CA TYR A 25 11.91 -5.98 -5.50
C TYR A 25 11.27 -6.98 -4.52
N LEU A 26 10.95 -6.53 -3.31
CA LEU A 26 10.36 -7.35 -2.26
C LEU A 26 9.06 -8.05 -2.69
N HIS A 27 8.12 -7.29 -3.27
CA HIS A 27 6.82 -7.83 -3.66
C HIS A 27 6.91 -8.72 -4.90
N ASN A 28 7.80 -8.44 -5.86
CA ASN A 28 7.96 -9.34 -7.00
C ASN A 28 8.60 -10.67 -6.60
N GLU A 29 9.54 -10.69 -5.66
CA GLU A 29 10.06 -11.95 -5.08
C GLU A 29 8.96 -12.73 -4.38
N ALA A 30 8.14 -12.08 -3.54
CA ALA A 30 7.00 -12.72 -2.89
C ALA A 30 5.98 -13.26 -3.91
N LEU A 31 5.68 -12.53 -4.98
CA LEU A 31 4.80 -12.99 -6.05
C LEU A 31 5.41 -14.17 -6.83
N SER A 32 6.73 -14.19 -7.03
CA SER A 32 7.42 -15.31 -7.67
C SER A 32 7.26 -16.60 -6.86
N GLU A 33 7.49 -16.53 -5.55
CA GLU A 33 7.28 -17.64 -4.62
C GLU A 33 5.82 -18.12 -4.60
N LEU A 34 4.86 -17.20 -4.66
CA LEU A 34 3.44 -17.53 -4.70
C LEU A 34 3.04 -18.21 -6.01
N ARG A 35 3.53 -17.74 -7.16
CA ARG A 35 3.31 -18.39 -8.47
C ARG A 35 3.79 -19.84 -8.48
N GLY A 36 4.95 -20.09 -7.86
CA GLY A 36 5.48 -21.46 -7.72
C GLY A 36 4.58 -22.40 -6.92
N ARG A 37 3.65 -21.88 -6.13
CA ARG A 37 2.75 -22.64 -5.24
C ARG A 37 1.31 -22.66 -5.73
N ASP A 38 0.90 -21.64 -6.47
CA ASP A 38 -0.49 -21.43 -6.88
C ASP A 38 -0.56 -20.58 -8.16
N SER A 39 -1.10 -21.19 -9.23
CA SER A 39 -1.19 -20.57 -10.56
C SER A 39 -2.14 -19.37 -10.62
N ARG A 40 -2.97 -19.14 -9.59
CA ARG A 40 -3.81 -17.93 -9.50
C ARG A 40 -2.99 -16.64 -9.47
N PHE A 41 -1.70 -16.72 -9.12
CA PHE A 41 -0.78 -15.57 -9.09
C PHE A 41 -0.03 -15.34 -10.41
N ASP A 42 -0.22 -16.18 -11.44
CA ASP A 42 0.54 -16.09 -12.70
C ASP A 42 0.32 -14.75 -13.42
N GLY A 43 -0.91 -14.23 -13.36
CA GLY A 43 -1.28 -12.93 -13.94
C GLY A 43 -0.98 -11.71 -13.04
N TRP A 44 -0.37 -11.89 -11.87
CA TRP A 44 -0.13 -10.78 -10.94
C TRP A 44 1.17 -10.07 -11.28
N SER A 45 1.22 -8.76 -11.08
CA SER A 45 2.45 -7.99 -11.22
C SER A 45 2.50 -6.86 -10.22
N TYR A 46 3.71 -6.49 -9.80
CA TYR A 46 3.93 -5.35 -8.92
C TYR A 46 4.92 -4.38 -9.58
N GLU A 47 4.51 -3.14 -9.79
CA GLU A 47 5.35 -2.12 -10.42
C GLU A 47 5.54 -0.86 -9.57
N ARG A 48 6.45 -0.02 -10.01
CA ARG A 48 6.68 1.30 -9.43
C ARG A 48 6.04 2.35 -10.33
N LEU A 49 5.22 3.22 -9.77
CA LEU A 49 4.62 4.34 -10.47
C LEU A 49 5.09 5.65 -9.84
N GLU A 50 5.86 6.42 -10.59
CA GLU A 50 6.27 7.76 -10.19
C GLU A 50 5.12 8.72 -10.53
N VAL A 51 4.49 9.28 -9.51
CA VAL A 51 3.23 10.03 -9.59
C VAL A 51 3.32 11.22 -8.66
N ARG A 52 3.03 12.44 -9.10
CA ARG A 52 2.93 13.59 -8.21
C ARG A 52 1.60 13.63 -7.48
N ALA A 53 1.54 14.29 -6.32
CA ALA A 53 0.34 14.33 -5.49
C ALA A 53 -0.85 14.95 -6.24
N GLU A 54 -0.58 15.98 -7.05
CA GLU A 54 -1.59 16.71 -7.81
C GLU A 54 -2.24 15.84 -8.91
N GLU A 55 -1.61 14.73 -9.28
CA GLU A 55 -2.10 13.81 -10.30
C GLU A 55 -3.00 12.71 -9.71
N LEU A 56 -2.98 12.50 -8.38
CA LEU A 56 -3.78 11.48 -7.70
C LEU A 56 -5.28 11.52 -8.02
N PRO A 57 -5.97 12.69 -8.02
CA PRO A 57 -7.41 12.75 -8.30
C PRO A 57 -7.75 12.19 -9.69
N THR A 58 -6.83 12.37 -10.66
CA THR A 58 -7.03 11.93 -12.04
C THR A 58 -6.61 10.47 -12.23
N LEU A 59 -5.52 10.05 -11.58
CA LEU A 59 -4.92 8.74 -11.82
C LEU A 59 -5.57 7.61 -11.03
N LEU A 60 -6.04 7.85 -9.80
CA LEU A 60 -6.65 6.80 -8.98
C LEU A 60 -7.83 6.10 -9.67
N PRO A 61 -8.82 6.81 -10.25
CA PRO A 61 -9.91 6.16 -10.97
C PRO A 61 -9.41 5.37 -12.20
N GLN A 62 -8.42 5.91 -12.92
CA GLN A 62 -7.85 5.25 -14.08
C GLN A 62 -7.11 3.97 -13.73
N LEU A 63 -6.38 3.95 -12.61
CA LEU A 63 -5.71 2.74 -12.12
C LEU A 63 -6.72 1.64 -11.77
N GLY A 64 -7.82 1.98 -11.08
CA GLY A 64 -8.89 1.01 -10.81
C GLY A 64 -9.49 0.41 -12.09
N GLN A 65 -9.79 1.27 -13.07
CA GLN A 65 -10.32 0.87 -14.38
C GLN A 65 -9.35 0.05 -15.21
N ARG A 66 -8.04 0.29 -15.08
CA ARG A 66 -6.98 -0.46 -15.77
C ARG A 66 -6.71 -1.84 -15.16
N GLY A 67 -7.38 -2.21 -14.07
CA GLY A 67 -7.22 -3.52 -13.44
C GLY A 67 -6.22 -3.56 -12.29
N TYR A 68 -5.79 -2.40 -11.76
CA TYR A 68 -5.06 -2.39 -10.49
C TYR A 68 -6.04 -2.72 -9.35
N ARG A 69 -5.60 -3.56 -8.42
CA ARG A 69 -6.42 -4.03 -7.29
C ARG A 69 -5.84 -3.69 -5.92
N GLY A 70 -4.54 -3.40 -5.86
CA GLY A 70 -3.87 -2.96 -4.65
C GLY A 70 -2.79 -1.94 -4.97
N LEU A 71 -2.70 -0.88 -4.18
CA LEU A 71 -1.66 0.13 -4.32
C LEU A 71 -0.99 0.36 -2.96
N ASN A 72 0.33 0.50 -2.93
CA ASN A 72 1.03 1.06 -1.80
C ASN A 72 1.34 2.54 -2.05
N LEU A 73 1.32 3.33 -0.99
CA LEU A 73 1.59 4.76 -1.03
C LEU A 73 2.81 5.04 -0.17
N THR A 74 3.75 5.78 -0.75
CA THR A 74 4.88 6.36 -0.03
C THR A 74 4.87 7.88 -0.21
N ILE A 75 5.83 8.56 0.41
CA ILE A 75 5.94 10.02 0.40
C ILE A 75 5.77 10.56 -1.04
N PRO A 76 4.96 11.62 -1.24
CA PRO A 76 4.16 12.36 -0.25
C PRO A 76 2.71 11.85 -0.08
N HIS A 77 2.36 10.71 -0.64
CA HIS A 77 0.95 10.36 -0.92
C HIS A 77 0.15 9.84 0.25
N LYS A 78 0.77 9.58 1.40
CA LYS A 78 0.07 8.96 2.53
C LYS A 78 -1.07 9.83 3.09
N VAL A 79 -0.94 11.15 3.00
CA VAL A 79 -1.95 12.11 3.44
C VAL A 79 -2.77 12.62 2.26
N GLU A 80 -2.10 12.96 1.16
CA GLU A 80 -2.72 13.56 -0.04
C GLU A 80 -3.77 12.67 -0.70
N VAL A 81 -3.72 11.36 -0.49
CA VAL A 81 -4.72 10.44 -1.04
C VAL A 81 -6.08 10.55 -0.37
N ILE A 82 -6.14 10.96 0.91
CA ILE A 82 -7.31 10.83 1.79
C ILE A 82 -8.59 11.44 1.17
N PRO A 83 -8.56 12.67 0.59
CA PRO A 83 -9.74 13.28 -0.02
C PRO A 83 -10.27 12.56 -1.27
N HIS A 84 -9.54 11.56 -1.78
CA HIS A 84 -9.85 10.84 -3.02
C HIS A 84 -10.32 9.40 -2.77
N LEU A 85 -10.42 8.99 -1.51
CA LEU A 85 -10.84 7.65 -1.13
C LEU A 85 -12.36 7.57 -0.99
N MET A 86 -12.90 6.41 -1.34
CA MET A 86 -14.32 6.09 -1.12
C MET A 86 -14.58 5.77 0.35
N ASP A 87 -13.64 5.07 0.99
CA ASP A 87 -13.71 4.63 2.38
C ASP A 87 -12.31 4.56 2.99
N ILE A 88 -12.21 4.67 4.30
CA ILE A 88 -10.96 4.61 5.05
C ILE A 88 -11.17 3.69 6.25
N ASP A 89 -10.23 2.78 6.47
CA ASP A 89 -10.23 1.96 7.66
C ASP A 89 -10.16 2.83 8.94
N PRO A 90 -10.96 2.55 9.98
CA PRO A 90 -11.00 3.38 11.19
C PRO A 90 -9.63 3.62 11.83
N GLU A 91 -8.72 2.64 11.80
CA GLU A 91 -7.37 2.84 12.35
C GLU A 91 -6.54 3.80 11.50
N ALA A 92 -6.69 3.73 10.17
CA ALA A 92 -6.01 4.64 9.25
C ALA A 92 -6.56 6.07 9.33
N GLU A 93 -7.86 6.23 9.57
CA GLU A 93 -8.50 7.53 9.79
C GLU A 93 -7.94 8.21 11.06
N VAL A 94 -7.80 7.46 12.16
CA VAL A 94 -7.19 7.96 13.41
C VAL A 94 -5.72 8.36 13.21
N MET A 95 -4.97 7.60 12.39
CA MET A 95 -3.58 7.93 12.07
C MET A 95 -3.44 9.15 11.16
N GLY A 96 -4.49 9.53 10.42
CA GLY A 96 -4.44 10.60 9.43
C GLY A 96 -3.55 10.30 8.23
N ALA A 97 -3.25 9.02 7.98
CA ALA A 97 -2.34 8.58 6.93
C ALA A 97 -2.72 7.19 6.40
N VAL A 98 -2.65 7.00 5.08
CA VAL A 98 -2.98 5.75 4.37
C VAL A 98 -1.76 5.30 3.56
N ASN A 99 -1.26 4.09 3.78
CA ASN A 99 -0.11 3.54 3.04
C ASN A 99 -0.50 2.41 2.07
N THR A 100 -1.75 1.93 2.12
CA THR A 100 -2.23 0.79 1.35
C THR A 100 -3.65 1.04 0.88
N LEU A 101 -3.90 0.85 -0.42
CA LEU A 101 -5.22 0.97 -1.03
C LEU A 101 -5.67 -0.39 -1.56
N GLN A 102 -6.96 -0.68 -1.41
CA GLN A 102 -7.64 -1.80 -2.03
C GLN A 102 -8.74 -1.28 -2.95
N TRP A 103 -8.80 -1.78 -4.18
CA TRP A 103 -9.92 -1.49 -5.06
C TRP A 103 -11.13 -2.32 -4.64
N LEU A 104 -12.24 -1.65 -4.36
CA LEU A 104 -13.55 -2.25 -4.09
C LEU A 104 -14.54 -1.80 -5.16
N ASP A 105 -15.70 -2.45 -5.20
CA ASP A 105 -16.81 -2.03 -6.07
C ASP A 105 -17.21 -0.58 -5.75
N GLY A 106 -16.80 0.35 -6.62
CA GLY A 106 -17.11 1.77 -6.48
C GLY A 106 -15.94 2.69 -6.13
N GLY A 107 -14.75 2.17 -5.75
CA GLY A 107 -13.59 3.01 -5.49
C GLY A 107 -12.50 2.39 -4.63
N TRP A 108 -11.52 3.23 -4.24
CA TRP A 108 -10.42 2.83 -3.38
C TRP A 108 -10.80 2.93 -1.90
N LYS A 109 -10.54 1.86 -1.15
CA LYS A 109 -10.52 1.86 0.31
C LYS A 109 -9.09 1.98 0.82
N GLY A 110 -8.86 2.88 1.77
CA GLY A 110 -7.54 3.12 2.38
C GLY A 110 -7.32 2.37 3.70
N PHE A 111 -6.09 1.92 3.90
CA PHE A 111 -5.60 1.26 5.11
C PHE A 111 -4.21 1.80 5.49
N ASN A 112 -3.84 1.62 6.75
CA ASN A 112 -2.49 1.85 7.23
C ASN A 112 -1.93 0.58 7.87
N THR A 113 -0.92 0.00 7.25
CA THR A 113 -0.30 -1.25 7.72
C THR A 113 0.97 -1.03 8.54
N ASP A 114 1.48 0.21 8.64
CA ASP A 114 2.74 0.50 9.35
C ASP A 114 2.58 0.30 10.86
N GLY A 115 1.46 0.75 11.45
CA GLY A 115 1.17 0.58 12.87
C GLY A 115 1.04 -0.89 13.27
N TYR A 116 0.27 -1.65 12.50
CA TYR A 116 0.16 -3.11 12.66
C TYR A 116 1.52 -3.80 12.47
N GLY A 117 2.29 -3.41 11.46
CA GLY A 117 3.61 -3.95 11.18
C GLY A 117 4.59 -3.75 12.34
N LEU A 118 4.60 -2.55 12.94
CA LEU A 118 5.43 -2.26 14.11
C LEU A 118 5.02 -3.10 15.32
N GLN A 119 3.71 -3.17 15.63
CA GLN A 119 3.22 -4.00 16.73
C GLN A 119 3.63 -5.47 16.55
N ARG A 120 3.43 -6.02 15.35
CA ARG A 120 3.81 -7.40 15.03
C ARG A 120 5.31 -7.63 15.17
N ALA A 121 6.15 -6.72 14.69
CA ALA A 121 7.59 -6.85 14.83
C ALA A 121 8.03 -6.85 16.31
N LEU A 122 7.44 -5.99 17.14
CA LEU A 122 7.69 -5.96 18.58
C LEU A 122 7.31 -7.29 19.26
N GLU A 123 6.14 -7.83 18.91
CA GLU A 123 5.66 -9.09 19.47
C GLU A 123 6.49 -10.30 19.01
N THR A 124 6.84 -10.39 17.71
CA THR A 124 7.43 -11.63 17.17
C THR A 124 8.96 -11.62 17.11
N VAL A 125 9.59 -10.46 16.96
CA VAL A 125 11.06 -10.36 16.85
C VAL A 125 11.67 -10.04 18.22
N PHE A 126 11.01 -9.18 18.99
CA PHE A 126 11.51 -8.73 20.28
C PHE A 126 10.82 -9.40 21.47
N GLU A 127 9.77 -10.19 21.24
CA GLU A 127 8.97 -10.86 22.27
C GLU A 127 8.43 -9.89 23.33
N LEU A 128 8.14 -8.65 22.92
CA LEU A 128 7.66 -7.57 23.80
C LEU A 128 6.17 -7.32 23.61
N GLN A 129 5.46 -7.14 24.73
CA GLN A 129 4.09 -6.64 24.73
C GLN A 129 4.08 -5.16 25.09
N LEU A 130 3.63 -4.30 24.17
CA LEU A 130 3.58 -2.84 24.36
C LEU A 130 2.80 -2.43 25.61
N LYS A 131 1.74 -3.16 25.98
CA LYS A 131 0.92 -2.87 27.16
C LYS A 131 1.69 -2.91 28.48
N SER A 132 2.85 -3.57 28.52
CA SER A 132 3.71 -3.69 29.70
C SER A 132 4.92 -2.75 29.70
N CYS A 133 5.06 -1.88 28.70
CA CYS A 133 6.27 -1.07 28.51
C CYS A 133 6.00 0.43 28.69
N ALA A 134 6.95 1.13 29.31
CA ALA A 134 7.05 2.58 29.17
C ALA A 134 7.67 2.90 27.81
N VAL A 135 7.01 3.73 27.01
CA VAL A 135 7.41 4.03 25.63
C VAL A 135 7.84 5.49 25.52
N LEU A 136 9.05 5.72 25.02
CA LEU A 136 9.50 7.02 24.54
C LEU A 136 9.42 7.05 23.02
N ILE A 137 8.55 7.88 22.47
CA ILE A 137 8.42 8.08 21.03
C ILE A 137 9.26 9.30 20.63
N LEU A 138 10.18 9.12 19.69
CA LEU A 138 11.00 10.18 19.14
C LEU A 138 10.53 10.52 17.73
N GLY A 139 9.79 11.62 17.59
CA GLY A 139 9.20 12.08 16.34
C GLY A 139 7.67 12.04 16.36
N ALA A 140 7.07 12.87 15.50
CA ALA A 140 5.61 13.00 15.33
C ALA A 140 5.24 13.07 13.84
N GLY A 141 6.09 12.48 12.98
CA GLY A 141 5.86 12.40 11.54
C GLY A 141 5.42 11.00 11.14
N GLY A 142 4.65 10.91 10.06
CA GLY A 142 4.10 9.69 9.46
C GLY A 142 3.39 10.01 8.16
#